data_AF-A0A1F5DMG3-F1
#
_entry.id   AF-A0A1F5DMG3-F1
#
_cell.length_a   1.000
_cell.length_b   1.000
_cell.length_c   1.000
_cell.angle_alpha   90.00
_cell.angle_beta   90.00
_cell.angle_gamma   90.00
#
_symmetry.space_group_name_H-M   'P 1'
#
loop_
_entity.id
_entity.type
_entity.pdbx_description
1 polymer ?
#
loop_
_entity_poly.entity_id
_entity_poly.type
_entity_poly.pdbx_seq_one_letter_code
_entity_poly.pdbx_strand_id
1 'polypeptide(L)'
;MKALIRLFGPHYLEAIEALEKIAVDSPKVCLMNQVLLHADPYAQALDWVYNYFKERGKVSYERCGTILAKADDLEGHDFVFVWMLEPTRGFIDELINKIDEALEPIGVMYTISVKK
;
A
#
# COMPACT_ATOMS: atom_id res chain seq x y z
N MET A 1 -10.53 7.90 5.54
CA MET A 1 -10.50 6.50 6.00
C MET A 1 -9.26 5.81 5.48
N LYS A 2 -8.66 4.94 6.29
CA LYS A 2 -7.43 4.20 5.97
C LYS A 2 -7.36 2.84 6.66
N ALA A 3 -6.67 1.91 6.03
CA ALA A 3 -6.32 0.61 6.59
C ALA A 3 -4.83 0.60 6.92
N LEU A 4 -4.51 0.42 8.19
CA LEU A 4 -3.16 0.38 8.73
C LEU A 4 -2.76 -1.09 8.93
N ILE A 5 -1.59 -1.49 8.43
CA ILE A 5 -1.10 -2.86 8.48
C ILE A 5 0.20 -2.93 9.27
N ARG A 6 0.25 -3.84 10.24
CA ARG A 6 1.51 -4.29 10.85
C ARG A 6 1.84 -5.68 10.36
N LEU A 7 3.10 -5.90 9.99
CA LEU A 7 3.63 -7.14 9.47
C LEU A 7 4.54 -7.79 10.52
N PHE A 8 4.50 -9.12 10.61
CA PHE A 8 5.30 -9.91 11.53
C PHE A 8 5.83 -11.15 10.81
N GLY A 9 7.15 -11.29 10.74
CA GLY A 9 7.80 -12.45 10.12
C GLY A 9 9.07 -12.08 9.35
N PRO A 10 9.81 -13.08 8.85
CA PRO A 10 11.09 -12.88 8.17
C PRO A 10 10.94 -12.34 6.73
N HIS A 11 9.81 -12.62 6.06
CA HIS A 11 9.53 -12.24 4.66
C HIS A 11 8.91 -10.84 4.54
N TYR A 12 9.49 -9.88 5.26
CA TYR A 12 8.95 -8.53 5.39
C TYR A 12 8.91 -7.79 4.05
N LEU A 13 9.99 -7.86 3.26
CA LEU A 13 10.08 -7.14 1.99
C LEU A 13 9.14 -7.75 0.94
N GLU A 14 9.04 -9.08 0.85
CA GLU A 14 8.10 -9.72 -0.07
C GLU A 14 6.65 -9.35 0.28
N ALA A 15 6.32 -9.24 1.57
CA ALA A 15 5.01 -8.80 2.03
C ALA A 15 4.71 -7.33 1.65
N ILE A 16 5.67 -6.41 1.82
CA ILE A 16 5.51 -5.02 1.37
C ILE A 16 5.24 -4.98 -0.14
N GLU A 17 6.03 -5.69 -0.95
CA GLU A 17 5.85 -5.72 -2.40
C GLU A 17 4.47 -6.29 -2.81
N ALA A 18 3.98 -7.31 -2.09
CA ALA A 18 2.65 -7.86 -2.32
C ALA A 18 1.53 -6.84 -2.03
N LEU A 19 1.66 -6.08 -0.93
CA LEU A 19 0.72 -5.00 -0.60
C LEU A 19 0.78 -3.85 -1.61
N GLU A 20 1.95 -3.51 -2.12
CA GLU A 20 2.12 -2.51 -3.17
C GLU A 20 1.40 -2.90 -4.46
N LYS A 21 1.50 -4.17 -4.86
CA LYS A 21 0.79 -4.71 -6.04
C LYS A 21 -0.72 -4.51 -5.91
N ILE A 22 -1.30 -4.80 -4.75
CA ILE A 22 -2.74 -4.59 -4.48
C ILE A 22 -3.14 -3.13 -4.70
N ALA A 23 -2.34 -2.17 -4.21
CA ALA A 23 -2.64 -0.75 -4.37
C ALA A 23 -2.45 -0.26 -5.82
N VAL A 24 -1.45 -0.77 -6.53
CA VAL A 24 -1.26 -0.49 -7.97
C VAL A 24 -2.47 -0.94 -8.78
N ASP A 25 -3.01 -2.12 -8.47
CA ASP A 25 -4.20 -2.68 -9.14
C ASP A 25 -5.53 -2.08 -8.65
N SER A 26 -5.51 -1.26 -7.60
CA SER A 26 -6.67 -0.61 -7.02
C SER A 26 -6.63 0.92 -7.18
N PRO A 27 -7.21 1.49 -8.25
CA PRO A 27 -7.13 2.93 -8.53
C PRO A 27 -7.88 3.80 -7.52
N LYS A 28 -8.55 3.22 -6.52
CA LYS A 28 -9.32 3.95 -5.49
C LYS A 28 -8.56 4.14 -4.18
N VAL A 29 -7.34 3.60 -4.06
CA VAL A 29 -6.52 3.69 -2.84
C VAL A 29 -5.14 4.26 -3.11
N CYS A 30 -4.66 5.13 -2.23
CA CYS A 30 -3.26 5.52 -2.13
C CYS A 30 -2.55 4.60 -1.13
N LEU A 31 -1.22 4.59 -1.14
CA LEU A 31 -0.41 3.81 -0.22
C LEU A 31 0.77 4.58 0.36
N MET A 32 1.23 4.16 1.53
CA MET A 32 2.57 4.48 2.05
C MET A 32 3.10 3.29 2.84
N ASN A 33 4.41 3.15 2.93
CA ASN A 33 5.04 2.12 3.75
C ASN A 33 6.43 2.57 4.24
N GLN A 34 7.02 1.80 5.15
CA GLN A 34 8.32 2.13 5.73
C GLN A 34 9.43 2.16 4.68
N VAL A 35 9.44 1.28 3.69
CA VAL A 35 10.47 1.24 2.62
C VAL A 35 10.44 2.54 1.81
N LEU A 36 9.25 2.97 1.40
CA LEU A 36 9.04 4.24 0.73
C LEU A 36 9.42 5.42 1.62
N LEU A 37 9.01 5.43 2.89
CA LEU A 37 9.35 6.50 3.82
C LEU A 37 10.87 6.75 3.90
N HIS A 38 11.68 5.69 3.92
CA HIS A 38 13.15 5.79 3.94
C HIS A 38 13.74 6.25 2.61
N ALA A 39 13.08 5.96 1.49
CA ALA A 39 13.49 6.41 0.15
C ALA A 39 13.14 7.88 -0.12
N ASP A 40 12.31 8.50 0.73
CA ASP A 40 11.80 9.87 0.63
C ASP A 40 11.24 10.21 -0.77
N PRO A 41 10.14 9.57 -1.19
CA PRO A 41 9.61 9.72 -2.55
C PRO A 41 9.13 11.13 -2.87
N TYR A 42 8.88 11.98 -1.86
CA TYR A 42 8.42 13.36 -2.07
C TYR A 42 9.55 14.31 -2.44
N ALA A 43 10.79 13.97 -2.08
CA ALA A 43 11.97 14.65 -2.58
C ALA A 43 12.34 14.23 -4.00
N GLN A 44 11.71 13.17 -4.53
CA GLN A 44 12.01 12.60 -5.84
C GLN A 44 11.11 13.14 -6.95
N ALA A 45 11.59 13.05 -8.19
CA ALA A 45 10.78 13.36 -9.37
C ALA A 45 9.73 12.27 -9.64
N LEU A 46 8.66 12.61 -10.36
CA LEU A 46 7.59 11.68 -10.72
C LEU A 46 8.08 10.45 -11.50
N ASP A 47 9.13 10.61 -12.31
CA ASP A 47 9.80 9.52 -13.03
C ASP A 47 10.36 8.45 -12.09
N TRP A 48 10.83 8.84 -10.90
CA TRP A 48 11.32 7.89 -9.91
C TRP A 48 10.17 7.02 -9.39
N VAL A 49 9.03 7.64 -9.06
CA VAL A 49 7.83 6.94 -8.59
C VAL A 49 7.31 5.98 -9.66
N TYR A 50 7.30 6.42 -10.92
CA TYR A 50 6.93 5.57 -12.05
C TYR A 50 7.84 4.34 -12.17
N ASN A 51 9.17 4.54 -12.14
CA ASN A 51 10.14 3.45 -12.24
C ASN A 51 10.04 2.50 -11.05
N TYR A 52 9.81 3.01 -9.84
CA TYR A 52 9.59 2.20 -8.65
C TYR A 52 8.40 1.25 -8.83
N PHE A 53 7.23 1.78 -9.21
CA PHE A 53 6.01 0.99 -9.31
C PHE A 53 5.88 0.16 -10.59
N LYS A 54 6.68 0.43 -11.62
CA LYS A 54 6.67 -0.32 -12.89
C LYS A 54 6.89 -1.83 -12.71
N GLU A 55 7.68 -2.23 -11.71
CA GLU A 55 7.93 -3.65 -11.39
C GLU A 55 6.81 -4.28 -10.54
N ARG A 56 5.96 -3.45 -9.92
CA ARG A 56 4.81 -3.89 -9.11
C ARG A 56 3.51 -4.00 -9.92
N GLY A 57 3.45 -3.50 -11.15
CA GLY A 57 2.26 -3.65 -11.98
C GLY A 57 2.11 -2.56 -13.04
N LYS A 58 0.93 -2.52 -13.68
CA LYS A 58 0.61 -1.54 -14.71
C LYS A 58 0.15 -0.22 -14.07
N VAL A 59 1.10 0.59 -13.61
CA VAL A 59 0.82 1.95 -13.14
C VAL A 59 0.88 2.95 -14.30
N SER A 60 -0.14 3.79 -14.47
CA SER A 60 -0.09 4.90 -15.43
C SER A 60 0.74 6.05 -14.87
N TYR A 61 1.31 6.89 -15.75
CA TYR A 61 2.07 8.06 -15.32
C TYR A 61 1.22 9.04 -14.49
N GLU A 62 -0.04 9.26 -14.89
CA GLU A 62 -1.02 10.03 -14.12
C GLU A 62 -1.25 9.44 -12.73
N ARG A 63 -1.35 8.10 -12.64
CA ARG A 63 -1.52 7.42 -11.35
C ARG A 63 -0.32 7.61 -10.42
N CYS A 64 0.89 7.73 -10.95
CA CYS A 64 2.08 7.96 -10.12
C CYS A 64 1.98 9.24 -9.30
N GLY A 65 1.27 10.27 -9.80
CA GLY A 65 1.06 11.52 -9.07
C GLY A 65 0.05 11.42 -7.92
N THR A 66 -0.70 10.32 -7.84
CA THR A 66 -1.80 10.14 -6.86
C THR A 66 -1.73 8.83 -6.06
N ILE A 67 -0.78 7.94 -6.37
CA ILE A 67 -0.67 6.63 -5.72
C ILE A 67 -0.10 6.72 -4.30
N LEU A 68 0.66 7.78 -3.97
CA LEU A 68 1.27 7.95 -2.66
C LEU A 68 0.29 8.62 -1.68
N ALA A 69 0.07 7.99 -0.53
CA ALA A 69 -0.53 8.63 0.65
C ALA A 69 0.47 9.61 1.28
N LYS A 70 0.15 10.26 2.41
CA LYS A 70 1.13 11.09 3.15
C LYS A 70 2.00 10.22 4.07
N ALA A 71 3.21 10.67 4.38
CA ALA A 71 4.08 9.99 5.35
C ALA A 71 3.39 9.80 6.72
N ASP A 72 2.73 10.85 7.21
CA ASP A 72 2.01 10.83 8.50
C ASP A 72 0.83 9.85 8.52
N ASP A 73 0.31 9.43 7.36
CA ASP A 73 -0.77 8.46 7.31
C ASP A 73 -0.37 7.09 7.84
N LEU A 74 0.94 6.78 7.81
CA LEU A 74 1.51 5.51 8.22
C LEU A 74 1.35 5.25 9.72
N GLU A 75 1.27 6.29 10.56
CA GLU A 75 1.04 6.19 12.02
C GLU A 75 1.91 5.13 12.73
N GLY A 76 3.18 5.01 12.34
CA GLY A 76 4.11 4.02 12.90
C GLY A 76 3.77 2.56 12.60
N HIS A 77 2.95 2.30 11.58
CA HIS A 77 2.69 0.96 11.04
C HIS A 77 3.66 0.67 9.88
N ASP A 78 3.60 -0.55 9.36
CA ASP A 78 4.51 -0.98 8.29
C ASP A 78 4.01 -0.55 6.92
N PHE A 79 2.69 -0.55 6.74
CA PHE A 79 2.01 -0.17 5.50
C PHE A 79 0.66 0.50 5.80
N VAL A 80 0.22 1.40 4.93
CA VAL A 80 -1.14 1.97 4.95
C VAL A 80 -1.75 2.01 3.56
N PHE A 81 -3.03 1.64 3.46
CA PHE A 81 -3.90 2.01 2.33
C PHE A 81 -4.79 3.17 2.74
N VAL A 82 -4.85 4.24 1.95
CA VAL A 82 -5.73 5.38 2.18
C VAL A 82 -6.76 5.44 1.07
N TRP A 83 -8.04 5.38 1.42
CA TRP A 83 -9.09 5.49 0.41
C TRP A 83 -9.27 6.93 -0.06
N MET A 84 -9.36 7.13 -1.38
CA MET A 84 -9.59 8.45 -1.98
C MET A 84 -11.00 8.99 -1.71
N LEU A 85 -11.96 8.10 -1.49
CA LEU A 85 -13.36 8.38 -1.16
C LEU A 85 -13.79 7.48 -0.02
N GLU A 86 -14.84 7.83 0.71
CA GLU A 86 -15.35 6.96 1.79
C GLU A 86 -15.75 5.58 1.20
N PRO A 87 -15.12 4.48 1.63
CA PRO A 87 -15.39 3.17 1.06
C PRO A 87 -16.72 2.62 1.58
N THR A 88 -17.38 1.80 0.76
CA THR A 88 -18.47 0.97 1.23
C THR A 88 -17.91 -0.20 2.05
N ARG A 89 -18.73 -0.81 2.91
CA ARG A 89 -18.32 -2.00 3.66
C ARG A 89 -17.80 -3.12 2.75
N GLY A 90 -18.48 -3.37 1.62
CA GLY A 90 -18.04 -4.35 0.64
C GLY A 90 -16.66 -4.05 0.04
N PHE A 91 -16.30 -2.77 -0.11
CA PHE A 91 -14.96 -2.40 -0.60
C PHE A 91 -13.87 -2.58 0.46
N ILE A 92 -14.22 -2.43 1.74
CA ILE A 92 -13.33 -2.76 2.85
C ILE A 92 -13.09 -4.28 2.89
N ASP A 93 -14.17 -5.06 2.83
CA ASP A 93 -14.11 -6.53 2.85
C ASP A 93 -13.31 -7.07 1.64
N GLU A 94 -13.49 -6.48 0.45
CA GLU A 94 -12.72 -6.81 -0.74
C GLU A 94 -11.21 -6.56 -0.56
N LEU A 95 -10.84 -5.42 0.04
CA LEU A 95 -9.43 -5.10 0.29
C LEU A 95 -8.83 -6.09 1.30
N ILE A 96 -9.56 -6.43 2.36
CA ILE A 96 -9.11 -7.40 3.36
C ILE A 96 -8.87 -8.76 2.69
N ASN A 97 -9.82 -9.28 1.93
CA ASN A 97 -9.65 -10.56 1.23
C ASN A 97 -8.45 -10.56 0.29
N LYS A 98 -8.22 -9.46 -0.45
CA LYS A 98 -7.04 -9.33 -1.32
C LYS A 98 -5.73 -9.35 -0.54
N ILE A 99 -5.69 -8.74 0.65
CA ILE A 99 -4.52 -8.77 1.52
C ILE A 99 -4.29 -10.21 2.01
N ASP A 100 -5.34 -10.87 2.49
CA ASP A 100 -5.29 -12.24 2.99
C ASP A 100 -4.74 -13.19 1.91
N GLU A 101 -5.32 -13.14 0.70
CA GLU A 101 -4.89 -13.96 -0.46
C GLU A 101 -3.44 -13.68 -0.88
N ALA A 102 -3.00 -12.41 -0.82
CA ALA A 102 -1.66 -12.04 -1.25
C ALA A 102 -0.58 -12.41 -0.22
N LEU A 103 -0.91 -12.38 1.08
CA LEU A 103 0.05 -12.63 2.17
C LEU A 103 0.09 -14.10 2.61
N GLU A 104 -0.98 -14.88 2.39
CA GLU A 104 -1.04 -16.31 2.71
C GLU A 104 0.17 -17.12 2.18
N PRO A 105 0.52 -17.06 0.87
CA PRO A 105 1.65 -17.83 0.35
C PRO A 105 3.02 -17.34 0.84
N ILE A 106 3.10 -16.12 1.37
CA ILE A 106 4.34 -15.52 1.90
C ILE A 106 4.59 -16.01 3.33
N GLY A 107 3.54 -16.39 4.06
CA GLY A 107 3.65 -16.94 5.41
C GLY A 107 3.97 -15.90 6.49
N VAL A 108 3.63 -14.62 6.26
CA VAL A 108 3.73 -13.57 7.29
C VAL A 108 2.44 -13.49 8.11
N MET A 109 2.57 -13.16 9.39
CA MET A 109 1.42 -12.75 10.19
C MET A 109 1.24 -11.24 10.06
N TYR A 110 0.00 -10.77 10.18
CA TYR A 110 -0.28 -9.34 10.12
C TYR A 110 -1.52 -8.97 10.93
N THR A 111 -1.67 -7.67 11.18
CA THR A 111 -2.89 -7.09 11.74
C THR A 111 -3.38 -5.97 10.84
N ILE A 112 -4.70 -5.85 10.66
CA ILE A 112 -5.33 -4.73 9.95
C ILE A 112 -6.12 -3.89 10.96
N SER A 113 -5.87 -2.59 10.99
CA SER A 113 -6.67 -1.61 11.73
C SER A 113 -7.30 -0.61 10.76
N VAL A 114 -8.63 -0.59 10.69
CA VAL A 114 -9.37 0.36 9.84
C VAL A 114 -9.77 1.58 10.68
N LYS A 115 -9.39 2.78 10.23
CA LYS A 115 -9.69 4.06 10.90
C LYS A 115 -10.36 5.04 9.95
N LYS A 116 -11.30 5.83 10.46
CA LYS A 116 -11.95 6.91 9.71
C LYS A 116 -11.01 8.06 9.41
#